data_AF-A0A5D2CZ56-F1
#
_entry.id   AF-A0A5D2CZ56-F1
#
_cell.length_a   1.000
_cell.length_b   1.000
_cell.length_c   1.000
_cell.angle_alpha   90.00
_cell.angle_beta   90.00
_cell.angle_gamma   90.00
#
_symmetry.space_group_name_H-M   'P 1'
#
loop_
_entity.id
_entity.type
_entity.pdbx_description
1 polymer ?
#
loop_
_entity_poly.entity_id
_entity_poly.type
_entity_poly.pdbx_seq_one_letter_code
_entity_poly.pdbx_strand_id
1 'polypeptide(L)'
;MSVIDILTRVDVICKRYDKYDVEKQRDQNVSGGDAFARAYAAVEADIESALEKVELASKEKSKASAVAVNAEIRRTKARLLEEVPTLQRLAVKKVKGISTEEMATRNDLVLALPDRIQAIPDGTAATKQTGGWMSSAPSASRTAIKFDSDERFDNEYFQESEQSSQFRQEYEMRKMKQDQGLDIFQKVWIL
;
A
#
# COMPACT_ATOMS: atom_id res chain seq x y z
N MET A 1 -50.91 39.34 19.35
CA MET A 1 -50.06 38.25 18.85
C MET A 1 -50.89 37.00 18.79
N SER A 2 -51.17 36.50 17.59
CA SER A 2 -51.81 35.20 17.37
C SER A 2 -50.79 34.07 17.55
N VAL A 3 -51.27 32.85 17.83
CA VAL A 3 -50.45 31.63 17.87
C VAL A 3 -49.68 31.45 16.55
N ILE A 4 -50.29 31.83 15.43
CA ILE A 4 -49.64 31.83 14.10
C ILE A 4 -48.45 32.80 14.03
N ASP A 5 -48.54 33.97 14.67
CA ASP A 5 -47.44 34.94 14.70
C ASP A 5 -46.25 34.41 15.51
N ILE A 6 -46.54 33.63 16.57
CA ILE A 6 -45.53 33.01 17.42
C ILE A 6 -44.83 31.90 16.63
N LEU A 7 -45.59 31.01 15.98
CA LEU A 7 -45.03 29.89 15.21
C LEU A 7 -44.15 30.37 14.05
N THR A 8 -44.60 31.40 13.31
CA THR A 8 -43.81 31.97 12.21
C THR A 8 -42.56 32.68 12.70
N ARG A 9 -42.62 33.40 13.84
CA ARG A 9 -41.41 33.97 14.47
C ARG A 9 -40.45 32.89 14.95
N VAL A 10 -40.94 31.82 15.56
CA VAL A 10 -40.10 30.70 16.02
C VAL A 10 -39.43 30.02 14.83
N ASP A 11 -40.15 29.75 13.74
CA ASP A 11 -39.57 29.19 12.51
C ASP A 11 -38.46 30.07 11.92
N VAL A 12 -38.68 31.39 11.85
CA VAL A 12 -37.66 32.36 11.42
C VAL A 12 -36.45 32.38 12.36
N ILE A 13 -36.67 32.22 13.67
CA ILE A 13 -35.59 32.14 14.66
C ILE A 13 -34.80 30.84 14.43
N CYS A 14 -35.46 29.67 14.38
CA CYS A 14 -34.81 28.39 14.12
C CYS A 14 -33.95 28.44 12.85
N LYS A 15 -34.48 28.97 11.74
CA LYS A 15 -33.73 29.15 10.47
C LYS A 15 -32.50 30.06 10.59
N ARG A 16 -32.53 31.09 11.46
CA ARG A 16 -31.34 31.93 11.68
C ARG A 16 -30.24 31.21 12.45
N TYR A 17 -30.61 30.22 13.27
CA TYR A 17 -29.68 29.45 14.08
C TYR A 17 -29.28 28.11 13.45
N ASP A 18 -29.94 27.66 12.39
CA ASP A 18 -29.53 26.51 11.57
C ASP A 18 -28.05 26.56 11.16
N LYS A 19 -27.50 27.76 10.95
CA LYS A 19 -26.07 27.95 10.62
C LYS A 19 -25.12 27.55 11.76
N TYR A 20 -25.61 27.38 12.98
CA TYR A 20 -24.82 26.91 14.13
C TYR A 20 -25.07 25.43 14.43
N ASP A 21 -25.96 24.78 13.69
CA ASP A 21 -26.19 23.34 13.78
C ASP A 21 -25.07 22.60 13.03
N VAL A 22 -24.05 22.20 13.80
CA VAL A 22 -22.85 21.53 13.29
C VAL A 22 -23.19 20.19 12.64
N GLU A 23 -24.19 19.47 13.16
CA GLU A 23 -24.63 18.20 12.59
C GLU A 23 -25.33 18.42 11.24
N LYS A 24 -26.19 19.45 11.15
CA LYS A 24 -26.83 19.83 9.88
C LYS A 24 -25.84 20.32 8.82
N GLN A 25 -24.75 20.99 9.22
CA GLN A 25 -23.68 21.39 8.29
C GLN A 25 -22.85 20.20 7.80
N ARG A 26 -22.57 19.23 8.69
CA ARG A 26 -21.91 17.97 8.30
C ARG A 26 -22.73 17.23 7.25
N ASP A 27 -24.03 17.09 7.47
CA ASP A 27 -24.93 16.39 6.53
C ASP A 27 -25.05 17.11 5.17
N GLN A 28 -25.03 18.45 5.16
CA GLN A 28 -25.03 19.23 3.92
C GLN A 28 -23.73 19.09 3.13
N ASN A 29 -22.58 19.01 3.80
CA ASN A 29 -21.29 18.74 3.17
C ASN A 29 -21.16 17.30 2.64
N VAL A 30 -21.96 16.37 3.15
CA VAL A 30 -22.02 14.98 2.68
C VAL A 30 -22.79 14.85 1.34
N SER A 31 -23.74 15.75 1.06
CA SER A 31 -24.64 15.65 -0.11
C SER A 31 -23.98 15.94 -1.47
N GLY A 32 -22.75 16.46 -1.51
CA GLY A 32 -22.05 16.87 -2.73
C GLY A 32 -20.60 16.42 -2.84
N GLY A 33 -20.25 15.25 -2.28
CA GLY A 33 -19.04 14.49 -2.65
C GLY A 33 -17.70 15.21 -2.47
N ASP A 34 -17.36 15.60 -1.24
CA ASP A 34 -15.99 16.01 -0.91
C ASP A 34 -14.99 14.89 -1.29
N ALA A 35 -14.06 15.22 -2.18
CA ALA A 35 -13.06 14.30 -2.68
C ALA A 35 -12.16 13.77 -1.56
N PHE A 36 -11.88 14.60 -0.54
CA PHE A 36 -11.13 14.16 0.63
C PHE A 36 -11.94 13.12 1.42
N ALA A 37 -13.16 13.45 1.82
CA ALA A 37 -14.00 12.54 2.61
C ALA A 37 -14.21 11.19 1.91
N ARG A 38 -14.41 11.18 0.58
CA ARG A 38 -14.55 9.95 -0.21
C ARG A 38 -13.26 9.11 -0.22
N ALA A 39 -12.12 9.74 -0.49
CA ALA A 39 -10.84 9.05 -0.50
C ALA A 39 -10.47 8.53 0.90
N TYR A 40 -10.73 9.32 1.94
CA TYR A 40 -10.50 8.93 3.32
C TYR A 40 -11.39 7.75 3.74
N ALA A 41 -12.67 7.76 3.36
CA ALA A 41 -13.58 6.65 3.63
C ALA A 41 -13.15 5.34 2.93
N ALA A 42 -12.63 5.43 1.69
CA ALA A 42 -12.08 4.26 0.99
C ALA A 42 -10.85 3.69 1.73
N VAL A 43 -9.94 4.56 2.17
CA VAL A 43 -8.78 4.17 2.96
C VAL A 43 -9.17 3.54 4.30
N GLU A 44 -10.16 4.08 5.00
CA GLU A 44 -10.70 3.49 6.24
C GLU A 44 -11.28 2.10 5.99
N ALA A 45 -12.06 1.92 4.92
CA ALA A 45 -12.62 0.61 4.55
C ALA A 45 -11.52 -0.42 4.23
N ASP A 46 -10.46 -0.02 3.54
CA ASP A 46 -9.32 -0.88 3.24
C ASP A 46 -8.52 -1.24 4.50
N ILE A 47 -8.38 -0.31 5.46
CA ILE A 47 -7.79 -0.57 6.79
C ILE A 47 -8.64 -1.58 7.56
N GLU A 48 -9.96 -1.40 7.59
CA GLU A 48 -10.88 -2.32 8.26
C GLU A 48 -10.83 -3.72 7.63
N SER A 49 -10.83 -3.82 6.30
CA SER A 49 -10.65 -5.08 5.59
C SER A 49 -9.30 -5.75 5.91
N ALA A 50 -8.22 -4.97 6.04
CA ALA A 50 -6.92 -5.50 6.43
C ALA A 50 -6.94 -6.05 7.88
N LEU A 51 -7.62 -5.38 8.80
CA LEU A 51 -7.80 -5.86 10.18
C LEU A 51 -8.65 -7.13 10.25
N GLU A 52 -9.71 -7.24 9.45
CA GLU A 52 -10.49 -8.47 9.33
C GLU A 52 -9.62 -9.64 8.85
N LYS A 53 -8.79 -9.40 7.82
CA LYS A 53 -7.82 -10.40 7.33
C LYS A 53 -6.80 -10.81 8.38
N VAL A 54 -6.37 -9.88 9.23
CA VAL A 54 -5.50 -10.20 10.39
C VAL A 54 -6.20 -11.18 11.32
N GLU A 55 -7.45 -10.92 11.66
CA GLU A 55 -8.21 -11.82 12.52
C GLU A 55 -8.38 -13.20 11.89
N LEU A 56 -8.70 -13.26 10.59
CA LEU A 56 -8.80 -14.51 9.85
C LEU A 56 -7.46 -15.27 9.86
N ALA A 57 -6.35 -14.58 9.60
CA ALA A 57 -5.01 -15.17 9.63
C ALA A 57 -4.64 -15.72 11.02
N SER A 58 -5.09 -15.07 12.10
CA SER A 58 -4.86 -15.55 13.48
C SER A 58 -5.67 -16.80 13.85
N LYS A 59 -6.85 -16.96 13.25
CA LYS A 59 -7.78 -18.08 13.47
C LYS A 59 -7.50 -19.26 12.52
N GLU A 60 -6.67 -19.03 11.50
CA GLU A 60 -6.33 -19.99 10.45
C GLU A 60 -5.45 -21.13 10.98
N LYS A 61 -5.80 -22.37 10.62
CA LYS A 61 -5.08 -23.58 11.04
C LYS A 61 -3.98 -23.95 10.06
N SER A 62 -4.15 -23.61 8.78
CA SER A 62 -3.18 -23.88 7.73
C SER A 62 -2.10 -22.80 7.67
N LYS A 63 -0.85 -23.19 7.96
CA LYS A 63 0.31 -22.27 7.85
C LYS A 63 0.44 -21.68 6.45
N ALA A 64 0.16 -22.45 5.40
CA ALA A 64 0.21 -21.97 4.02
C ALA A 64 -0.87 -20.91 3.74
N SER A 65 -2.10 -21.13 4.23
CA SER A 65 -3.20 -20.16 4.13
C SER A 65 -2.86 -18.86 4.88
N ALA A 66 -2.38 -18.97 6.13
CA ALA A 66 -1.99 -17.82 6.93
C ALA A 66 -0.87 -16.99 6.26
N VAL A 67 0.12 -17.64 5.63
CA VAL A 67 1.17 -16.96 4.88
C VAL A 67 0.62 -16.23 3.65
N ALA A 68 -0.34 -16.83 2.94
CA ALA A 68 -0.99 -16.20 1.79
C ALA A 68 -1.78 -14.95 2.21
N VAL A 69 -2.60 -15.05 3.26
CA VAL A 69 -3.36 -13.92 3.81
C VAL A 69 -2.43 -12.81 4.31
N ASN A 70 -1.35 -13.15 5.02
CA ASN A 70 -0.34 -12.19 5.45
C ASN A 70 0.37 -11.49 4.27
N ALA A 71 0.57 -12.19 3.15
CA ALA A 71 1.11 -11.57 1.94
C ALA A 71 0.12 -10.57 1.32
N GLU A 72 -1.18 -10.83 1.39
CA GLU A 72 -2.21 -9.87 0.98
C GLU A 72 -2.25 -8.64 1.89
N ILE A 73 -2.18 -8.83 3.22
CA ILE A 73 -2.14 -7.72 4.17
C ILE A 73 -0.95 -6.79 3.85
N ARG A 74 0.23 -7.36 3.54
CA ARG A 74 1.39 -6.57 3.09
C ARG A 74 1.12 -5.78 1.82
N ARG A 75 0.45 -6.36 0.82
CA ARG A 75 0.09 -5.67 -0.43
C ARG A 75 -0.88 -4.52 -0.17
N THR A 76 -1.89 -4.74 0.67
CA THR A 76 -2.86 -3.72 1.05
C THR A 76 -2.19 -2.59 1.81
N LYS A 77 -1.33 -2.89 2.81
CA LYS A 77 -0.51 -1.87 3.51
C LYS A 77 0.29 -0.99 2.55
N ALA A 78 0.99 -1.60 1.59
CA ALA A 78 1.79 -0.86 0.61
C ALA A 78 0.93 0.09 -0.23
N ARG A 79 -0.22 -0.39 -0.72
CA ARG A 79 -1.20 0.44 -1.45
C ARG A 79 -1.71 1.60 -0.60
N LEU A 80 -2.07 1.34 0.66
CA LEU A 80 -2.55 2.39 1.57
C LEU A 80 -1.49 3.49 1.81
N LEU A 81 -0.22 3.11 1.92
CA LEU A 81 0.88 4.08 2.05
C LEU A 81 1.08 4.91 0.77
N GLU A 82 0.80 4.35 -0.41
CA GLU A 82 0.82 5.10 -1.68
C GLU A 82 -0.31 6.12 -1.79
N GLU A 83 -1.43 5.89 -1.10
CA GLU A 83 -2.57 6.81 -1.08
C GLU A 83 -2.39 7.97 -0.09
N VAL A 84 -1.56 7.82 0.95
CA VAL A 84 -1.30 8.88 1.95
C VAL A 84 -0.90 10.22 1.31
N PRO A 85 0.07 10.30 0.38
CA PRO A 85 0.43 11.57 -0.26
C PRO A 85 -0.70 12.20 -1.08
N THR A 86 -1.64 11.39 -1.57
CA THR A 86 -2.84 11.90 -2.26
C THR A 86 -3.79 12.55 -1.26
N LEU A 87 -4.01 11.93 -0.11
CA LEU A 87 -4.81 12.47 0.98
C LEU A 87 -4.19 13.72 1.60
N GLN A 88 -2.87 13.76 1.77
CA GLN A 88 -2.16 14.96 2.26
C GLN A 88 -2.42 16.17 1.36
N ARG A 89 -2.36 15.99 0.04
CA ARG A 89 -2.66 17.04 -0.94
C ARG A 89 -4.12 17.51 -0.87
N LEU A 90 -5.05 16.58 -0.63
CA LEU A 90 -6.47 16.91 -0.49
C LEU A 90 -6.78 17.59 0.85
N ALA A 91 -6.08 17.24 1.94
CA ALA A 91 -6.28 17.81 3.27
C ALA A 91 -5.86 19.29 3.36
N VAL A 92 -4.77 19.67 2.69
CA VAL A 92 -4.29 21.06 2.67
C VAL A 92 -4.99 21.93 1.63
N LYS A 93 -5.75 21.32 0.71
CA LYS A 93 -6.46 22.03 -0.34
C LYS A 93 -7.63 22.79 0.26
N LYS A 94 -7.57 24.12 0.23
CA LYS A 94 -8.70 24.97 0.61
C LYS A 94 -9.85 24.79 -0.39
N VAL A 95 -10.94 24.17 0.05
CA VAL A 95 -12.20 24.08 -0.69
C VAL A 95 -13.21 25.04 -0.07
N LYS A 96 -14.06 25.64 -0.90
CA LYS A 96 -15.11 26.56 -0.44
C LYS A 96 -16.08 25.80 0.48
N GLY A 97 -16.30 26.31 1.69
CA GLY A 97 -17.24 25.72 2.65
C GLY A 97 -16.61 24.87 3.76
N ILE A 98 -15.28 24.66 3.74
CA ILE A 98 -14.56 23.98 4.84
C ILE A 98 -14.06 25.03 5.84
N SER A 99 -14.33 24.82 7.13
CA SER A 99 -13.81 25.69 8.20
C SER A 99 -12.30 25.49 8.43
N THR A 100 -11.64 26.46 9.04
CA THR A 100 -10.23 26.31 9.45
C THR A 100 -10.02 25.17 10.43
N GLU A 101 -11.00 24.92 11.30
CA GLU A 101 -10.99 23.83 12.26
C GLU A 101 -11.09 22.47 11.54
N GLU A 102 -12.00 22.34 10.57
CA GLU A 102 -12.12 21.11 9.77
C GLU A 102 -10.87 20.82 8.92
N MET A 103 -10.17 21.84 8.42
CA MET A 103 -8.90 21.59 7.73
C MET A 103 -7.81 21.07 8.67
N ALA A 104 -7.77 21.58 9.91
CA ALA A 104 -6.82 21.10 10.91
C ALA A 104 -7.10 19.63 11.26
N THR A 105 -8.37 19.27 11.51
CA THR A 105 -8.74 17.88 11.80
C THR A 105 -8.42 16.94 10.65
N ARG A 106 -8.65 17.34 9.39
CA ARG A 106 -8.24 16.55 8.21
C ARG A 106 -6.74 16.34 8.16
N ASN A 107 -5.95 17.36 8.48
CA ASN A 107 -4.50 17.25 8.50
C ASN A 107 -4.04 16.26 9.57
N ASP A 108 -4.57 16.39 10.79
CA ASP A 108 -4.27 15.50 11.92
C ASP A 108 -4.62 14.03 11.60
N LEU A 109 -5.78 13.78 10.98
CA LEU A 109 -6.20 12.45 10.55
C LEU A 109 -5.20 11.83 9.56
N VAL A 110 -4.74 12.60 8.58
CA VAL A 110 -3.77 12.11 7.59
C VAL A 110 -2.38 11.94 8.19
N LEU A 111 -1.98 12.78 9.16
CA LEU A 111 -0.71 12.64 9.88
C LEU A 111 -0.65 11.36 10.71
N ALA A 112 -1.77 10.94 11.31
CA ALA A 112 -1.86 9.69 12.08
C ALA A 112 -1.94 8.42 11.21
N LEU A 113 -2.23 8.58 9.90
CA LEU A 113 -2.54 7.46 9.02
C LEU A 113 -1.35 6.51 8.76
N PRO A 114 -0.12 6.99 8.51
CA PRO A 114 1.05 6.11 8.36
C PRO A 114 1.28 5.21 9.58
N ASP A 115 1.18 5.77 10.78
CA ASP A 115 1.39 5.03 12.03
C ASP A 115 0.29 3.97 12.22
N ARG A 116 -0.98 4.32 11.94
CA ARG A 116 -2.09 3.36 11.93
C ARG A 116 -1.87 2.22 10.95
N ILE A 117 -1.42 2.50 9.72
CA ILE A 117 -1.15 1.47 8.71
C ILE A 117 -0.01 0.56 9.17
N GLN A 118 1.07 1.13 9.72
CA GLN A 118 2.22 0.35 10.20
C GLN A 118 1.87 -0.54 11.40
N ALA A 119 0.93 -0.12 12.26
CA ALA A 119 0.48 -0.86 13.42
C ALA A 119 -0.31 -2.15 13.09
N ILE A 120 -0.84 -2.30 11.87
CA ILE A 120 -1.54 -3.52 11.45
C ILE A 120 -0.52 -4.68 11.45
N PRO A 121 -0.77 -5.83 12.11
CA PRO A 121 0.17 -6.96 12.06
C PRO A 121 0.08 -7.63 10.68
N ASP A 122 1.21 -7.92 10.05
CA ASP A 122 1.26 -8.48 8.68
C ASP A 122 2.08 -9.78 8.59
N GLY A 123 2.30 -10.40 9.75
CA GLY A 123 3.05 -11.65 9.89
C GLY A 123 4.54 -11.53 9.58
N THR A 124 5.06 -10.33 9.30
CA THR A 124 6.51 -10.13 9.27
C THR A 124 6.99 -10.05 10.72
N ALA A 125 7.94 -10.91 11.10
CA ALA A 125 8.61 -10.75 12.37
C ALA A 125 9.20 -9.33 12.38
N ALA A 126 8.80 -8.52 13.36
CA ALA A 126 9.22 -7.13 13.51
C ALA A 126 10.75 -7.04 13.46
N THR A 127 11.29 -6.84 12.26
CA THR A 127 12.66 -6.43 12.10
C THR A 127 12.65 -4.98 12.52
N LYS A 128 13.04 -4.71 13.76
CA LYS A 128 13.29 -3.36 14.27
C LYS A 128 14.24 -2.63 13.31
N GLN A 129 13.70 -1.95 12.32
CA GLN A 129 14.39 -1.01 11.45
C GLN A 129 13.39 0.09 11.13
N THR A 130 13.24 1.02 12.07
CA THR A 130 13.00 2.41 11.70
C THR A 130 14.19 2.85 10.87
N GLY A 131 13.97 3.26 9.62
CA GLY A 131 15.09 3.56 8.72
C GLY A 131 14.69 3.73 7.27
N GLY A 132 14.17 4.91 6.94
CA GLY A 132 14.48 5.62 5.69
C GLY A 132 14.14 4.91 4.38
N TRP A 133 12.95 5.16 3.87
CA TRP A 133 12.62 4.97 2.46
C TRP A 133 13.24 6.09 1.61
N MET A 134 14.57 6.16 1.50
CA MET A 134 15.23 7.02 0.51
C MET A 134 16.59 6.46 0.11
N SER A 135 16.89 6.65 -1.18
CA SER A 135 18.15 6.48 -1.89
C SER A 135 18.48 5.09 -2.46
N SER A 136 18.57 5.13 -3.78
CA SER A 136 19.08 4.16 -4.73
C SER A 136 20.59 3.92 -4.57
N ALA A 137 20.98 2.67 -4.89
CA ALA A 137 22.33 2.16 -5.22
C ALA A 137 23.33 1.91 -4.07
N PRO A 138 24.41 1.13 -4.31
CA PRO A 138 24.48 -0.24 -4.81
C PRO A 138 25.10 -1.20 -3.76
N SER A 139 25.00 -2.51 -3.99
CA SER A 139 25.86 -3.58 -3.44
C SER A 139 26.45 -3.39 -2.03
N ALA A 140 25.82 -4.00 -1.01
CA ALA A 140 26.51 -4.38 0.22
C ALA A 140 25.81 -5.57 0.91
N SER A 141 26.38 -6.74 0.65
CA SER A 141 26.48 -7.89 1.57
C SER A 141 26.01 -7.62 3.01
N ARG A 142 24.83 -8.14 3.36
CA ARG A 142 24.46 -8.42 4.76
C ARG A 142 24.80 -9.86 5.07
N THR A 143 25.97 -10.05 5.66
CA THR A 143 26.16 -10.91 6.83
C THR A 143 27.58 -10.71 7.32
N ALA A 144 27.73 -10.39 8.60
CA ALA A 144 29.01 -10.45 9.28
C ALA A 144 29.43 -11.93 9.35
N ILE A 145 30.11 -12.41 8.31
CA ILE A 145 30.83 -13.67 8.31
C ILE A 145 32.26 -13.32 8.74
N LYS A 146 32.64 -13.71 9.96
CA LYS A 146 34.04 -13.66 10.38
C LYS A 146 34.78 -14.78 9.64
N PHE A 147 35.49 -14.42 8.58
CA PHE A 147 36.50 -15.30 7.99
C PHE A 147 37.76 -15.19 8.84
N ASP A 148 37.93 -16.15 9.74
CA ASP A 148 39.23 -16.45 10.32
C ASP A 148 39.73 -17.71 9.65
N SER A 149 40.25 -17.57 8.42
CA SER A 149 40.84 -18.67 7.68
C SER A 149 41.85 -18.08 6.70
N ASP A 150 43.09 -18.00 7.17
CA ASP A 150 44.28 -17.77 6.37
C ASP A 150 44.57 -19.06 5.59
N GLU A 151 43.65 -19.46 4.73
CA GLU A 151 43.78 -20.65 3.88
C GLU A 151 43.99 -20.21 2.44
N ARG A 152 45.19 -20.52 1.96
CA ARG A 152 45.59 -20.37 0.56
C ARG A 152 44.61 -21.18 -0.29
N PHE A 153 43.77 -20.48 -1.06
CA PHE A 153 42.91 -21.13 -2.03
C PHE A 153 43.79 -21.71 -3.15
N ASP A 154 44.03 -23.01 -3.11
CA ASP A 154 44.59 -23.74 -4.24
C ASP A 154 43.58 -23.81 -5.39
N ASN A 155 44.09 -23.76 -6.62
CA ASN A 155 43.35 -23.76 -7.90
C ASN A 155 42.49 -25.03 -8.14
N GLU A 156 42.35 -25.92 -7.17
CA GLU A 156 41.60 -27.17 -7.27
C GLU A 156 40.10 -27.01 -6.95
N TYR A 157 39.69 -25.87 -6.37
CA TYR A 157 38.28 -25.62 -6.01
C TYR A 157 37.34 -25.48 -7.22
N PHE A 158 37.88 -25.16 -8.41
CA PHE A 158 37.14 -25.08 -9.67
C PHE A 158 37.46 -26.26 -10.58
N GLN A 159 37.12 -27.48 -10.17
CA GLN A 159 37.08 -28.61 -11.10
C GLN A 159 35.78 -28.56 -11.90
N GLU A 160 35.89 -28.22 -13.19
CA GLU A 160 34.80 -28.35 -14.17
C GLU A 160 34.43 -29.84 -14.28
N SER A 161 33.39 -30.25 -13.57
CA SER A 161 32.92 -31.63 -13.63
C SER A 161 32.26 -31.91 -14.99
N GLU A 162 32.35 -33.15 -15.48
CA GLU A 162 31.74 -33.55 -16.75
C GLU A 162 30.25 -33.20 -16.82
N GLN A 163 29.55 -33.19 -15.69
CA GLN A 163 28.15 -32.76 -15.63
C GLN A 163 27.95 -31.28 -15.96
N SER A 164 28.86 -30.40 -15.55
CA SER A 164 28.81 -28.97 -15.90
C SER A 164 28.94 -28.77 -17.42
N SER A 165 29.82 -29.53 -18.06
CA SER A 165 30.00 -29.50 -19.51
C SER A 165 28.75 -29.96 -20.27
N GLN A 166 28.02 -30.96 -19.75
CA GLN A 166 26.77 -31.46 -20.33
C GLN A 166 25.66 -30.40 -20.27
N PHE A 167 25.51 -29.69 -19.15
CA PHE A 167 24.54 -28.59 -19.05
C PHE A 167 24.83 -27.48 -20.06
N ARG A 168 26.11 -27.16 -20.28
CA ARG A 168 26.51 -26.15 -21.26
C ARG A 168 26.19 -26.61 -22.69
N GLN A 169 26.50 -27.86 -23.04
CA GLN A 169 26.15 -28.44 -24.35
C GLN A 169 24.64 -28.53 -24.57
N GLU A 170 23.87 -28.91 -23.56
CA GLU A 170 22.41 -28.98 -23.65
C GLU A 170 21.78 -27.59 -23.84
N TYR A 171 22.34 -26.57 -23.17
CA TYR A 171 21.95 -25.18 -23.39
C TYR A 171 22.23 -24.74 -24.83
N GLU A 172 23.41 -25.03 -25.37
CA GLU A 172 23.76 -24.66 -26.75
C GLU A 172 22.92 -25.41 -27.79
N MET A 173 22.65 -26.70 -27.60
CA MET A 173 21.73 -27.44 -28.48
C MET A 173 20.29 -26.89 -28.41
N ARG A 174 19.81 -26.53 -27.22
CA ARG A 174 18.48 -25.93 -27.04
C ARG A 174 18.39 -24.56 -27.71
N LYS A 175 19.47 -23.78 -27.68
CA LYS A 175 19.57 -22.49 -28.39
C LYS A 175 19.53 -22.68 -29.90
N MET A 176 20.34 -23.58 -30.46
CA MET A 176 20.30 -23.89 -31.90
C MET A 176 18.93 -24.37 -32.37
N LYS A 177 18.22 -25.16 -31.56
CA LYS A 177 16.87 -25.65 -31.90
C LYS A 177 15.84 -24.51 -31.94
N GLN A 178 16.00 -23.48 -31.11
CA GLN A 178 15.15 -22.27 -31.18
C GLN A 178 15.49 -21.43 -32.41
N ASP A 179 16.78 -21.28 -32.75
CA ASP A 179 17.22 -20.53 -33.93
C ASP A 179 16.72 -21.17 -35.24
N GLN A 180 16.70 -22.51 -35.34
CA GLN A 180 16.09 -23.22 -36.47
C GLN A 180 14.57 -23.00 -36.60
N GLY A 181 13.87 -22.79 -35.48
CA GLY A 181 12.46 -22.43 -35.49
C GLY A 181 12.22 -21.07 -36.14
N LEU A 182 13.16 -20.12 -35.94
CA LEU A 182 13.09 -18.78 -36.50
C LEU A 182 13.18 -18.77 -38.04
N ASP A 183 14.02 -19.63 -38.61
CA ASP A 183 14.15 -19.79 -40.07
C ASP A 183 12.87 -20.33 -40.73
N ILE A 184 12.07 -21.12 -40.01
CA ILE A 184 10.78 -21.64 -40.50
C ILE A 184 9.75 -20.50 -40.53
N PHE A 185 9.72 -19.62 -39.53
CA PHE A 185 8.83 -18.46 -39.51
C PHE A 185 9.18 -17.43 -40.59
N GLN A 186 10.47 -17.29 -40.94
CA GLN A 186 10.89 -16.35 -41.98
C GLN A 186 10.55 -16.84 -43.41
N LYS A 187 10.51 -18.16 -43.66
CA LYS A 187 10.09 -18.74 -44.95
C LYS A 187 8.57 -18.71 -45.18
N VAL A 188 7.76 -18.79 -44.13
CA VAL A 188 6.29 -18.77 -44.25
C VAL A 188 5.75 -17.39 -44.63
N TRP A 189 6.52 -16.32 -44.43
CA TRP A 189 6.14 -14.95 -44.81
C TRP A 189 6.59 -14.52 -46.22
N ILE A 190 7.24 -15.40 -46.99
CA ILE A 190 7.79 -15.11 -48.34
C ILE A 190 7.07 -15.93 -49.45
N LEU A 191 5.92 -16.54 -49.15
CA LEU A 191 4.96 -17.08 -50.13
C LEU A 191 3.63 -16.35 -50.02
#